data_AF-A0A850Z8U3-F1
#
_entry.id   AF-A0A850Z8U3-F1
#
_cell.length_a   1.000
_cell.length_b   1.000
_cell.length_c   1.000
_cell.angle_alpha   90.00
_cell.angle_beta   90.00
_cell.angle_gamma   90.00
#
_symmetry.space_group_name_H-M   'P 1'
#
loop_
_entity.id
_entity.type
_entity.pdbx_description
1 polymer ?
#
loop_
_entity_poly.entity_id
_entity_poly.type
_entity_poly.pdbx_seq_one_letter_code
_entity_poly.pdbx_strand_id
1 'polypeptide(L)'
;MPKEKYDPPDPRRMYTIMSSEEAANGKKSHWAELEISGKVRSLSSSLWTLTHLTALHLSDNSLSRIPSDIAKLHNLVYLDLSSNKIRSLPAELGNMVSLRELHLNNNLLRVLPFELGKLFQLQTLGLKGNPLTQDILNLYQEPDGTRRLLNYLLDNLAGTAKRISTEQPPPRSWIMLQEPDRTRPTALFSVMCYNVLCDKYATRQLYGYCPSWALNWEYRKKAIMQEILSCNADIISLQEVETEQYYSFFLVELKERGYNGFFSPKSRARTMSEQERKHVDGCAIFFKTEK
;
A
#
# COMPACT_ATOMS: atom_id res chain seq x y z
N MET A 1 -9.48 2.45 47.58
CA MET A 1 -8.83 1.92 46.36
C MET A 1 -7.43 1.50 46.72
N PRO A 2 -7.05 0.21 46.66
CA PRO A 2 -5.67 -0.16 46.92
C PRO A 2 -4.84 0.28 45.71
N LYS A 3 -3.90 1.20 45.95
CA LYS A 3 -2.82 1.51 45.02
C LYS A 3 -1.96 0.25 44.93
N GLU A 4 -2.06 -0.50 43.83
CA GLU A 4 -1.08 -1.56 43.54
C GLU A 4 0.30 -0.89 43.51
N LYS A 5 1.14 -1.20 44.50
CA LYS A 5 2.53 -0.78 44.52
C LYS A 5 3.21 -1.42 43.31
N TYR A 6 3.70 -0.58 42.41
CA TYR A 6 4.64 -1.02 41.38
C TYR A 6 5.93 -1.44 42.09
N ASP A 7 6.11 -2.75 42.27
CA ASP A 7 7.41 -3.29 42.68
C ASP A 7 8.33 -3.30 41.44
N PRO A 8 9.50 -2.65 41.50
CA PRO A 8 10.46 -2.68 40.41
C PRO A 8 10.88 -4.13 40.12
N PRO A 9 11.19 -4.49 38.86
CA PRO A 9 11.54 -5.85 38.50
C PRO A 9 12.74 -6.32 39.33
N ASP A 10 12.63 -7.51 39.93
CA ASP A 10 13.73 -8.16 40.66
C ASP A 10 14.97 -8.19 39.74
N PRO A 11 16.09 -7.55 40.12
CA PRO A 11 17.31 -7.55 39.31
C PRO A 11 17.85 -8.96 39.03
N ARG A 12 17.41 -9.99 39.78
CA ARG A 12 17.70 -11.41 39.50
C ARG A 12 16.94 -11.99 38.31
N ARG A 13 15.92 -11.30 37.79
CA ARG A 13 15.20 -11.62 36.55
C ARG A 13 15.69 -10.81 35.35
N MET A 14 16.85 -10.16 35.45
CA MET A 14 17.52 -9.56 34.30
C MET A 14 18.32 -10.63 33.55
N TYR A 15 17.73 -11.18 32.50
CA TYR A 15 18.45 -12.03 31.55
C TYR A 15 19.29 -11.13 30.64
N THR A 16 20.60 -11.14 30.85
CA THR A 16 21.55 -10.42 30.02
C THR A 16 22.02 -11.34 28.90
N ILE A 17 21.47 -11.16 27.69
CA ILE A 17 21.75 -12.00 26.51
C ILE A 17 23.17 -11.74 25.95
N MET A 18 23.76 -10.58 26.27
CA MET A 18 25.09 -10.18 25.82
C MET A 18 25.84 -9.48 26.95
N SER A 19 27.07 -9.91 27.24
CA SER A 19 27.88 -9.31 28.30
C SER A 19 28.26 -7.86 27.98
N SER A 20 28.52 -7.05 29.01
CA SER A 20 28.89 -5.64 28.84
C SER A 20 30.20 -5.46 28.04
N GLU A 21 31.11 -6.43 28.09
CA GLU A 21 32.36 -6.45 27.31
C GLU A 21 32.12 -6.75 25.82
N GLU A 22 31.18 -7.64 25.50
CA GLU A 22 30.83 -7.94 24.11
C GLU A 22 30.10 -6.78 23.43
N ALA A 23 29.23 -6.09 24.17
CA ALA A 23 28.59 -4.86 23.71
C ALA A 23 29.63 -3.74 23.49
N ALA A 24 30.62 -3.62 24.40
CA ALA A 24 31.72 -2.65 24.27
C ALA A 24 32.65 -2.95 23.07
N ASN A 25 32.82 -4.22 22.71
CA ASN A 25 33.57 -4.66 21.53
C ASN A 25 32.77 -4.59 20.21
N GLY A 26 31.58 -3.99 20.23
CA GLY A 26 30.78 -3.73 19.02
C GLY A 26 30.07 -4.96 18.45
N LYS A 27 30.04 -6.10 19.16
CA LYS A 27 29.19 -7.23 18.77
C LYS A 27 27.73 -6.80 18.87
N LYS A 28 26.95 -7.06 17.83
CA LYS A 28 25.50 -6.85 17.84
C LYS A 28 24.82 -8.17 18.14
N SER A 29 23.80 -8.13 18.98
CA SER A 29 22.94 -9.30 19.21
C SER A 29 22.03 -9.45 18.00
N HIS A 30 22.06 -10.62 17.36
CA HIS A 30 21.37 -10.89 16.09
C HIS A 30 20.21 -11.88 16.28
N TRP A 31 19.36 -11.64 17.29
CA TRP A 31 18.10 -12.36 17.39
C TRP A 31 17.05 -11.64 16.55
N ALA A 32 16.34 -12.39 15.72
CA ALA A 32 15.29 -11.87 14.86
C ALA A 32 13.88 -12.20 15.41
N GLU A 33 13.82 -13.05 16.44
CA GLU A 33 12.57 -13.61 16.94
C GLU A 33 12.46 -13.36 18.45
N LEU A 34 11.26 -13.05 18.90
CA LEU A 34 10.96 -12.85 20.31
C LEU A 34 9.68 -13.59 20.67
N GLU A 35 9.77 -14.42 21.71
CA GLU A 35 8.61 -15.05 22.34
C GLU A 35 8.40 -14.47 23.74
N ILE A 36 7.17 -14.06 24.03
CA ILE A 36 6.75 -13.63 25.36
C ILE A 36 5.57 -14.50 25.77
N SER A 37 5.76 -15.29 26.83
CA SER A 37 4.74 -16.15 27.41
C SER A 37 4.59 -15.87 28.92
N GLY A 38 3.51 -16.36 29.53
CA GLY A 38 3.28 -16.24 30.97
C GLY A 38 2.09 -15.39 31.41
N LYS A 39 0.98 -15.40 30.64
CA LYS A 39 -0.27 -14.68 30.96
C LYS A 39 -0.10 -13.15 31.07
N VAL A 40 0.78 -12.60 30.23
CA VAL A 40 1.08 -11.17 30.20
C VAL A 40 -0.17 -10.36 29.86
N ARG A 41 -0.44 -9.29 30.62
CA ARG A 41 -1.61 -8.41 30.42
C ARG A 41 -1.28 -7.12 29.67
N SER A 42 -0.02 -6.69 29.71
CA SER A 42 0.47 -5.46 29.09
C SER A 42 1.91 -5.65 28.62
N LEU A 43 2.24 -5.02 27.50
CA LEU A 43 3.59 -5.00 26.94
C LEU A 43 4.23 -3.64 27.21
N SER A 44 5.54 -3.62 27.46
CA SER A 44 6.31 -2.38 27.62
C SER A 44 6.44 -1.66 26.28
N SER A 45 6.43 -0.33 26.29
CA SER A 45 6.64 0.48 25.07
C SER A 45 8.01 0.27 24.44
N SER A 46 9.00 -0.17 25.23
CA SER A 46 10.34 -0.50 24.74
C SER A 46 10.35 -1.69 23.77
N LEU A 47 9.33 -2.55 23.79
CA LEU A 47 9.21 -3.64 22.81
C LEU A 47 9.12 -3.08 21.38
N TRP A 48 8.44 -1.95 21.20
CA TRP A 48 8.19 -1.37 19.88
C TRP A 48 9.41 -0.67 19.27
N THR A 49 10.50 -0.53 20.03
CA THR A 49 11.78 0.01 19.52
C THR A 49 12.66 -1.08 18.90
N LEU A 50 12.29 -2.35 19.03
CA LEU A 50 13.04 -3.50 18.52
C LEU A 50 12.74 -3.74 17.03
N THR A 51 12.97 -2.73 16.18
CA THR A 51 12.60 -2.74 14.76
C THR A 51 13.33 -3.79 13.91
N HIS A 52 14.32 -4.48 14.48
CA HIS A 52 15.06 -5.57 13.82
C HIS A 52 14.30 -6.91 13.88
N LEU A 53 13.24 -7.01 14.67
CA LEU A 53 12.45 -8.23 14.79
C LEU A 53 11.74 -8.59 13.50
N THR A 54 11.83 -9.87 13.13
CA THR A 54 11.12 -10.51 12.01
C THR A 54 10.00 -11.42 12.50
N ALA A 55 10.09 -11.99 13.71
CA ALA A 55 9.02 -12.79 14.31
C ALA A 55 8.71 -12.35 15.75
N LEU A 56 7.42 -12.27 16.07
CA LEU A 56 6.95 -11.92 17.41
C LEU A 56 5.83 -12.89 17.83
N HIS A 57 6.14 -13.72 18.82
CA HIS A 57 5.23 -14.72 19.39
C HIS A 57 4.68 -14.18 20.72
N LEU A 58 3.39 -13.88 20.74
CA LEU A 58 2.65 -13.37 21.89
C LEU A 58 1.42 -14.24 22.21
N SER A 59 1.40 -15.48 21.73
CA SER A 59 0.29 -16.41 21.95
C SER A 59 0.14 -16.79 23.43
N ASP A 60 -1.07 -17.23 23.79
CA ASP A 60 -1.42 -17.71 25.15
C ASP A 60 -1.12 -16.70 26.27
N ASN A 61 -1.37 -15.43 26.01
CA ASN A 61 -1.28 -14.35 26.98
C ASN A 61 -2.67 -13.83 27.40
N SER A 62 -2.70 -12.74 28.15
CA SER A 62 -3.93 -12.07 28.60
C SER A 62 -4.01 -10.64 28.07
N LEU A 63 -3.47 -10.39 26.88
CA LEU A 63 -3.47 -9.08 26.24
C LEU A 63 -4.91 -8.72 25.86
N SER A 64 -5.37 -7.56 26.33
CA SER A 64 -6.70 -7.03 26.02
C SER A 64 -6.72 -6.10 24.81
N ARG A 65 -5.55 -5.54 24.48
CA ARG A 65 -5.32 -4.59 23.38
C ARG A 65 -3.87 -4.66 22.92
N ILE A 66 -3.64 -4.25 21.68
CA ILE A 66 -2.32 -4.01 21.11
C ILE A 66 -2.23 -2.51 20.77
N PRO A 67 -1.19 -1.79 21.21
CA PRO A 67 -1.04 -0.37 20.88
C PRO A 67 -0.69 -0.18 19.41
N SER A 68 -1.03 0.98 18.85
CA SER A 68 -0.68 1.35 17.47
C SER A 68 0.83 1.36 17.21
N ASP A 69 1.64 1.54 18.25
CA ASP A 69 3.10 1.47 18.20
C ASP A 69 3.65 0.14 17.63
N ILE A 70 2.87 -0.95 17.62
CA ILE A 70 3.27 -2.20 16.97
C ILE A 70 3.67 -1.99 15.50
N ALA A 71 3.07 -1.00 14.84
CA ALA A 71 3.36 -0.64 13.46
C ALA A 71 4.81 -0.16 13.23
N LYS A 72 5.54 0.21 14.30
CA LYS A 72 6.97 0.57 14.23
C LYS A 72 7.84 -0.64 13.85
N LEU A 73 7.37 -1.86 14.12
CA LEU A 73 8.03 -3.12 13.77
C LEU A 73 7.82 -3.46 12.28
N HIS A 74 8.25 -2.56 11.39
CA HIS A 74 8.02 -2.65 9.94
C HIS A 74 8.71 -3.84 9.24
N ASN A 75 9.69 -4.48 9.90
CA ASN A 75 10.38 -5.67 9.38
C ASN A 75 9.73 -6.99 9.82
N LEU A 76 8.65 -6.93 10.60
CA LEU A 76 7.97 -8.11 11.10
C LEU A 76 7.32 -8.88 9.94
N VAL A 77 7.63 -10.16 9.85
CA VAL A 77 7.10 -11.12 8.86
C VAL A 77 6.06 -12.03 9.52
N TYR A 78 6.27 -12.39 10.78
CA TYR A 78 5.42 -13.28 11.55
C TYR A 78 4.94 -12.60 12.84
N LEU A 79 3.62 -12.59 13.07
CA LEU A 79 3.00 -12.09 14.28
C LEU A 79 1.94 -13.06 14.79
N ASP A 80 2.17 -13.66 15.95
CA ASP A 80 1.18 -14.50 16.62
C ASP A 80 0.63 -13.81 17.87
N LEU A 81 -0.66 -13.53 17.83
CA LEU A 81 -1.47 -12.93 18.90
C LEU A 81 -2.60 -13.89 19.31
N SER A 82 -2.52 -15.16 18.96
CA SER A 82 -3.56 -16.16 19.23
C SER A 82 -3.80 -16.36 20.73
N SER A 83 -5.00 -16.79 21.11
CA SER A 83 -5.36 -17.12 22.50
C SER A 83 -5.12 -15.96 23.48
N ASN A 84 -5.52 -14.75 23.09
CA ASN A 84 -5.50 -13.56 23.93
C ASN A 84 -6.93 -13.08 24.21
N LYS A 85 -7.07 -11.86 24.75
CA LYS A 85 -8.37 -11.21 25.05
C LYS A 85 -8.58 -9.95 24.20
N ILE A 86 -7.98 -9.91 23.01
CA ILE A 86 -7.97 -8.73 22.14
C ILE A 86 -9.37 -8.49 21.59
N ARG A 87 -9.91 -7.28 21.79
CA ARG A 87 -11.25 -6.90 21.32
C ARG A 87 -11.25 -6.15 20.00
N SER A 88 -10.15 -5.47 19.69
CA SER A 88 -9.97 -4.66 18.50
C SER A 88 -8.49 -4.59 18.13
N LEU A 89 -8.22 -4.42 16.84
CA LEU A 89 -6.88 -4.17 16.33
C LEU A 89 -6.68 -2.67 16.01
N PRO A 90 -5.47 -2.12 16.18
CA PRO A 90 -5.16 -0.78 15.73
C PRO A 90 -5.17 -0.70 14.19
N ALA A 91 -5.62 0.42 13.63
CA ALA A 91 -5.63 0.67 12.19
C ALA A 91 -4.21 0.67 11.60
N GLU A 92 -3.23 1.10 12.40
CA GLU A 92 -1.82 1.18 12.06
C GLU A 92 -1.18 -0.19 11.80
N LEU A 93 -1.82 -1.29 12.24
CA LEU A 93 -1.40 -2.65 11.88
C LEU A 93 -1.34 -2.83 10.36
N GLY A 94 -2.20 -2.12 9.60
CA GLY A 94 -2.19 -2.10 8.14
C GLY A 94 -0.92 -1.53 7.51
N ASN A 95 -0.08 -0.81 8.26
CA ASN A 95 1.18 -0.25 7.76
C ASN A 95 2.34 -1.27 7.79
N MET A 96 2.15 -2.43 8.41
CA MET A 96 3.17 -3.49 8.52
C MET A 96 3.22 -4.36 7.25
N VAL A 97 3.50 -3.74 6.10
CA VAL A 97 3.37 -4.34 4.76
C VAL A 97 4.26 -5.57 4.53
N SER A 98 5.28 -5.78 5.36
CA SER A 98 6.18 -6.94 5.31
C SER A 98 5.59 -8.22 5.94
N LEU A 99 4.46 -8.11 6.66
CA LEU A 99 3.81 -9.25 7.30
C LEU A 99 3.33 -10.28 6.27
N ARG A 100 3.68 -11.54 6.52
CA ARG A 100 3.23 -12.71 5.75
C ARG A 100 2.30 -13.59 6.55
N GLU A 101 2.47 -13.63 7.87
CA GLU A 101 1.70 -14.48 8.77
C GLU A 101 1.20 -13.66 9.96
N LEU A 102 -0.13 -13.62 10.12
CA LEU A 102 -0.80 -12.93 11.20
C LEU A 102 -1.82 -13.88 11.84
N HIS A 103 -1.51 -14.35 13.04
CA HIS A 103 -2.39 -15.24 13.78
C HIS A 103 -3.13 -14.49 14.88
N LEU A 104 -4.45 -14.51 14.84
CA LEU A 104 -5.36 -13.82 15.77
C LEU A 104 -6.40 -14.78 16.34
N ASN A 105 -6.16 -16.10 16.26
CA ASN A 105 -7.14 -17.10 16.66
C ASN A 105 -7.52 -16.96 18.13
N ASN A 106 -8.74 -17.35 18.51
CA ASN A 106 -9.23 -17.38 19.89
C ASN A 106 -9.05 -16.03 20.62
N ASN A 107 -9.49 -14.95 19.99
CA ASN A 107 -9.58 -13.63 20.60
C ASN A 107 -11.06 -13.19 20.71
N LEU A 108 -11.30 -11.93 21.05
CA LEU A 108 -12.64 -11.34 21.19
C LEU A 108 -12.92 -10.30 20.09
N LEU A 109 -12.32 -10.46 18.91
CA LEU A 109 -12.48 -9.54 17.78
C LEU A 109 -13.91 -9.63 17.24
N ARG A 110 -14.62 -8.49 17.24
CA ARG A 110 -15.95 -8.36 16.63
C ARG A 110 -15.92 -7.74 15.23
N VAL A 111 -14.91 -6.90 14.99
CA VAL A 111 -14.69 -6.18 13.73
C VAL A 111 -13.19 -6.18 13.42
N LEU A 112 -12.85 -6.08 12.14
CA LEU A 112 -11.49 -5.88 11.66
C LEU A 112 -11.37 -4.44 11.12
N PRO A 113 -10.24 -3.75 11.36
CA PRO A 113 -9.98 -2.46 10.73
C PRO A 113 -9.85 -2.64 9.22
N PHE A 114 -10.42 -1.73 8.42
CA PHE A 114 -10.33 -1.78 6.97
C PHE A 114 -8.89 -1.62 6.48
N GLU A 115 -8.05 -0.94 7.26
CA GLU A 115 -6.62 -0.76 7.00
C GLU A 115 -5.87 -2.09 6.94
N LEU A 116 -6.39 -3.17 7.54
CA LEU A 116 -5.79 -4.50 7.41
C LEU A 116 -5.70 -4.94 5.94
N GLY A 117 -6.61 -4.46 5.07
CA GLY A 117 -6.55 -4.71 3.63
C GLY A 117 -5.29 -4.17 2.94
N LYS A 118 -4.53 -3.26 3.58
CA LYS A 118 -3.22 -2.80 3.09
C LYS A 118 -2.13 -3.88 3.21
N LEU A 119 -2.34 -4.95 3.96
CA LEU A 119 -1.39 -6.06 4.12
C LEU A 119 -1.43 -7.00 2.89
N PHE A 120 -1.12 -6.46 1.71
CA PHE A 120 -1.24 -7.18 0.43
C PHE A 120 -0.25 -8.35 0.26
N GLN A 121 0.78 -8.43 1.11
CA GLN A 121 1.75 -9.53 1.13
C GLN A 121 1.36 -10.66 2.11
N LEU A 122 0.29 -10.49 2.88
CA LEU A 122 -0.15 -11.45 3.88
C LEU A 122 -0.65 -12.73 3.21
N GLN A 123 -0.07 -13.86 3.62
CA GLN A 123 -0.36 -15.18 3.09
C GLN A 123 -1.31 -15.94 4.03
N THR A 124 -1.03 -15.84 5.33
CA THR A 124 -1.79 -16.53 6.38
C THR A 124 -2.40 -15.50 7.31
N LEU A 125 -3.73 -15.53 7.42
CA LEU A 125 -4.48 -14.77 8.41
C LEU A 125 -5.30 -15.76 9.23
N GLY A 126 -5.05 -15.86 10.54
CA GLY A 126 -5.79 -16.75 11.45
C GLY A 126 -6.87 -16.00 12.21
N LEU A 127 -8.16 -16.25 11.95
CA LEU A 127 -9.27 -15.57 12.61
C LEU A 127 -10.21 -16.49 13.39
N LYS A 128 -9.94 -17.80 13.41
CA LYS A 128 -10.83 -18.79 14.03
C LYS A 128 -11.04 -18.51 15.52
N GLY A 129 -12.25 -18.72 16.02
CA GLY A 129 -12.56 -18.54 17.44
C GLY A 129 -12.74 -17.07 17.87
N ASN A 130 -12.94 -16.16 16.91
CA ASN A 130 -13.35 -14.78 17.19
C ASN A 130 -14.85 -14.58 16.94
N PRO A 131 -15.54 -13.73 17.72
CA PRO A 131 -16.94 -13.38 17.51
C PRO A 131 -17.13 -12.34 16.39
N LEU A 132 -16.56 -12.60 15.21
CA LEU A 132 -16.69 -11.75 14.02
C LEU A 132 -18.11 -11.84 13.43
N THR A 133 -18.50 -10.82 12.66
CA THR A 133 -19.77 -10.83 11.93
C THR A 133 -19.82 -11.96 10.90
N GLN A 134 -21.02 -12.48 10.66
CA GLN A 134 -21.22 -13.61 9.74
C GLN A 134 -20.71 -13.31 8.33
N ASP A 135 -20.85 -12.07 7.84
CA ASP A 135 -20.38 -11.66 6.52
C ASP A 135 -18.86 -11.81 6.35
N ILE A 136 -18.09 -11.39 7.36
CA ILE A 136 -16.62 -11.52 7.37
C ILE A 136 -16.21 -12.99 7.47
N LEU A 137 -16.92 -13.77 8.28
CA LEU A 137 -16.66 -15.20 8.42
C LEU A 137 -16.94 -15.95 7.13
N ASN A 138 -18.04 -15.63 6.44
CA ASN A 138 -18.39 -16.24 5.15
C ASN A 138 -17.30 -15.94 4.12
N LEU A 139 -16.87 -14.67 3.98
CA LEU A 139 -15.77 -14.29 3.07
C LEU A 139 -14.46 -15.03 3.40
N TYR A 140 -14.15 -15.20 4.69
CA TYR A 140 -12.93 -15.87 5.13
C TYR A 140 -12.96 -17.39 4.93
N GLN A 141 -14.14 -18.02 4.93
CA GLN A 141 -14.31 -19.47 4.74
C GLN A 141 -14.23 -19.92 3.27
N GLU A 142 -14.31 -18.98 2.32
CA GLU A 142 -14.17 -19.29 0.89
C GLU A 142 -12.72 -19.70 0.53
N PRO A 143 -12.51 -20.36 -0.63
CA PRO A 143 -11.18 -20.59 -1.17
C PRO A 143 -10.43 -19.26 -1.34
N ASP A 144 -9.16 -19.22 -0.91
CA ASP A 144 -8.35 -17.98 -0.85
C ASP A 144 -8.97 -16.88 0.04
N GLY A 145 -9.71 -17.28 1.08
CA GLY A 145 -10.46 -16.41 1.97
C GLY A 145 -9.63 -15.30 2.64
N THR A 146 -8.35 -15.54 2.93
CA THR A 146 -7.41 -14.49 3.40
C THR A 146 -7.35 -13.35 2.38
N ARG A 147 -7.01 -13.66 1.12
CA ARG A 147 -6.86 -12.61 0.10
C ARG A 147 -8.20 -11.95 -0.24
N ARG A 148 -9.28 -12.73 -0.32
CA ARG A 148 -10.63 -12.20 -0.55
C ARG A 148 -11.04 -11.20 0.53
N LEU A 149 -10.84 -11.56 1.80
CA LEU A 149 -11.12 -10.69 2.93
C LEU A 149 -10.26 -9.42 2.89
N LEU A 150 -8.95 -9.53 2.65
CA LEU A 150 -8.07 -8.37 2.55
C LEU A 150 -8.46 -7.43 1.40
N ASN A 151 -8.82 -7.99 0.24
CA ASN A 151 -9.32 -7.21 -0.90
C ASN A 151 -10.63 -6.50 -0.54
N TYR A 152 -11.58 -7.20 0.08
CA TYR A 152 -12.83 -6.60 0.56
C TYR A 152 -12.55 -5.44 1.53
N LEU A 153 -11.66 -5.62 2.49
CA LEU A 153 -11.30 -4.57 3.44
C LEU A 153 -10.66 -3.36 2.74
N LEU A 154 -9.74 -3.61 1.80
CA LEU A 154 -9.07 -2.55 1.06
C LEU A 154 -10.03 -1.77 0.14
N ASP A 155 -10.92 -2.46 -0.55
CA ASP A 155 -11.88 -1.84 -1.47
C ASP A 155 -12.89 -0.96 -0.74
N ASN A 156 -13.20 -1.29 0.51
CA ASN A 156 -14.12 -0.54 1.37
C ASN A 156 -13.41 0.51 2.27
N LEU A 157 -12.08 0.59 2.24
CA LEU A 157 -11.30 1.55 3.04
C LEU A 157 -11.67 3.01 2.75
N ALA A 158 -12.01 3.34 1.49
CA ALA A 158 -12.41 4.70 1.11
C ALA A 158 -13.78 5.11 1.69
N GLY A 159 -14.68 4.15 1.95
CA GLY A 159 -15.99 4.40 2.54
C GLY A 159 -15.91 4.86 4.00
N THR A 160 -14.91 4.36 4.74
CA THR A 160 -14.58 4.81 6.10
C THR A 160 -13.70 6.06 6.10
N ALA A 161 -12.82 6.21 5.10
CA ALA A 161 -11.99 7.41 4.91
C ALA A 161 -12.79 8.67 4.55
N LYS A 162 -14.06 8.58 4.10
CA LYS A 162 -14.96 9.75 3.94
C LYS A 162 -15.18 10.57 5.22
N ARG A 163 -14.78 10.08 6.39
CA ARG A 163 -14.78 10.86 7.65
C ARG A 163 -13.54 11.74 7.83
N ILE A 164 -12.53 11.59 6.98
CA ILE A 164 -11.33 12.43 6.90
C ILE A 164 -11.43 13.12 5.54
N SER A 165 -11.39 14.46 5.50
CA SER A 165 -11.55 15.17 4.22
C SER A 165 -10.53 14.65 3.23
N THR A 166 -11.00 14.10 2.11
CA THR A 166 -10.14 13.77 0.96
C THR A 166 -9.71 15.07 0.33
N GLU A 167 -8.75 15.75 0.95
CA GLU A 167 -8.04 16.85 0.31
C GLU A 167 -7.40 16.27 -0.94
N GLN A 168 -7.76 16.82 -2.10
CA GLN A 168 -7.05 16.51 -3.33
C GLN A 168 -5.56 16.77 -3.10
N PRO A 169 -4.67 15.94 -3.69
CA PRO A 169 -3.24 16.19 -3.56
C PRO A 169 -2.94 17.64 -3.99
N PRO A 170 -2.09 18.36 -3.25
CA PRO A 170 -1.76 19.74 -3.60
C PRO A 170 -1.19 19.81 -5.02
N PRO A 171 -1.45 20.89 -5.77
CA PRO A 171 -0.93 21.04 -7.12
C PRO A 171 0.60 21.06 -7.10
N ARG A 172 1.23 20.52 -8.14
CA ARG A 172 2.69 20.54 -8.28
C ARG A 172 3.18 21.98 -8.47
N SER A 173 4.23 22.35 -7.75
CA SER A 173 4.87 23.66 -7.88
C SER A 173 5.83 23.70 -9.07
N TRP A 174 5.84 24.83 -9.79
CA TRP A 174 6.80 25.09 -10.86
C TRP A 174 8.15 25.54 -10.29
N ILE A 175 9.25 24.95 -10.77
CA ILE A 175 10.60 25.35 -10.39
C ILE A 175 11.23 26.09 -11.57
N MET A 176 11.49 27.39 -11.40
CA MET A 176 12.12 28.21 -12.42
C MET A 176 13.63 28.03 -12.40
N LEU A 177 14.19 27.48 -13.47
CA LEU A 177 15.64 27.27 -13.61
C LEU A 177 16.35 28.49 -14.21
N GLN A 178 15.71 29.15 -15.18
CA GLN A 178 16.25 30.32 -15.86
C GLN A 178 15.11 31.19 -16.40
N GLU A 179 15.31 32.51 -16.36
CA GLU A 179 14.43 33.47 -17.02
C GLU A 179 14.62 33.43 -18.54
N PRO A 180 13.55 33.53 -19.35
CA PRO A 180 13.66 33.57 -20.80
C PRO A 180 14.53 34.73 -21.29
N ASP A 181 15.48 34.44 -22.17
CA ASP A 181 16.31 35.46 -22.82
C ASP A 181 15.48 36.26 -23.83
N ARG A 182 15.15 37.52 -23.50
CA ARG A 182 14.38 38.42 -24.35
C ARG A 182 15.22 39.16 -25.40
N THR A 183 16.53 38.96 -25.42
CA THR A 183 17.44 39.67 -26.33
C THR A 183 17.56 39.01 -27.71
N ARG A 184 17.07 37.77 -27.85
CA ARG A 184 17.13 36.98 -29.07
C ARG A 184 15.73 36.45 -29.43
N PRO A 185 15.43 36.23 -30.71
CA PRO A 185 14.18 35.61 -31.12
C PRO A 185 14.20 34.13 -30.69
N THR A 186 13.48 33.81 -29.62
CA THR A 186 13.33 32.44 -29.09
C THR A 186 11.88 32.00 -29.10
N ALA A 187 11.61 30.75 -29.47
CA ALA A 187 10.30 30.12 -29.30
C ALA A 187 10.23 29.42 -27.94
N LEU A 188 9.14 29.64 -27.21
CA LEU A 188 8.87 28.98 -25.93
C LEU A 188 7.75 27.96 -26.13
N PHE A 189 8.00 26.73 -25.72
CA PHE A 189 7.00 25.67 -25.70
C PHE A 189 7.23 24.73 -24.52
N SER A 190 6.16 24.03 -24.14
CA SER A 190 6.18 23.06 -23.03
C SER A 190 6.14 21.62 -23.52
N VAL A 191 6.78 20.72 -22.77
CA VAL A 191 6.83 19.29 -23.07
C VAL A 191 6.38 18.49 -21.85
N MET A 192 5.42 17.59 -22.05
CA MET A 192 5.01 16.58 -21.08
C MET A 192 5.57 15.22 -21.48
N CYS A 193 6.09 14.47 -20.53
CA CYS A 193 6.47 13.07 -20.69
C CYS A 193 5.79 12.25 -19.59
N TYR A 194 4.95 11.29 -19.95
CA TYR A 194 4.13 10.57 -18.98
C TYR A 194 3.84 9.12 -19.37
N ASN A 195 4.24 8.18 -18.50
CA ASN A 195 3.83 6.78 -18.61
C ASN A 195 2.49 6.59 -17.89
N VAL A 196 1.47 6.19 -18.65
CA VAL A 196 0.07 6.14 -18.16
C VAL A 196 -0.31 4.83 -17.47
N LEU A 197 0.58 3.84 -17.44
CA LEU A 197 0.34 2.47 -16.97
C LEU A 197 -0.86 1.81 -17.68
N CYS A 198 -0.60 1.00 -18.70
CA CYS A 198 -1.69 0.34 -19.44
C CYS A 198 -2.49 -0.62 -18.54
N ASP A 199 -3.73 -0.90 -18.93
CA ASP A 199 -4.63 -1.74 -18.12
C ASP A 199 -4.09 -3.16 -17.95
N LYS A 200 -3.47 -3.69 -19.01
CA LYS A 200 -2.78 -4.98 -18.96
C LYS A 200 -1.76 -5.11 -17.82
N TYR A 201 -1.08 -4.03 -17.43
CA TYR A 201 -0.05 -4.05 -16.38
C TYR A 201 -0.56 -3.57 -15.01
N ALA A 202 -1.75 -2.96 -14.94
CA ALA A 202 -2.35 -2.46 -13.70
C ALA A 202 -2.99 -3.58 -12.84
N THR A 203 -2.24 -4.64 -12.55
CA THR A 203 -2.75 -5.82 -11.84
C THR A 203 -2.57 -5.73 -10.33
N ARG A 204 -3.44 -6.41 -9.58
CA ARG A 204 -3.32 -6.56 -8.11
C ARG A 204 -2.06 -7.30 -7.68
N GLN A 205 -1.43 -8.07 -8.56
CA GLN A 205 -0.16 -8.74 -8.26
C GLN A 205 0.99 -7.72 -8.12
N LEU A 206 1.01 -6.69 -8.97
CA LEU A 206 2.01 -5.63 -8.92
C LEU A 206 1.60 -4.50 -7.97
N TYR A 207 0.31 -4.18 -7.94
CA TYR A 207 -0.25 -3.05 -7.22
C TYR A 207 -1.24 -3.49 -6.13
N GLY A 208 -0.90 -4.53 -5.37
CA GLY A 208 -1.79 -5.12 -4.35
C GLY A 208 -2.18 -4.18 -3.20
N TYR A 209 -1.47 -3.06 -3.06
CA TYR A 209 -1.79 -1.99 -2.13
C TYR A 209 -2.91 -1.05 -2.63
N CYS A 210 -3.26 -1.08 -3.91
CA CYS A 210 -4.21 -0.15 -4.53
C CYS A 210 -5.60 -0.79 -4.70
N PRO A 211 -6.68 -0.24 -4.12
CA PRO A 211 -8.04 -0.79 -4.26
C PRO A 211 -8.41 -1.15 -5.70
N SER A 212 -9.20 -2.20 -5.88
CA SER A 212 -9.62 -2.73 -7.19
C SER A 212 -10.33 -1.67 -8.03
N TRP A 213 -11.19 -0.86 -7.42
CA TRP A 213 -11.89 0.24 -8.11
C TRP A 213 -10.93 1.34 -8.58
N ALA A 214 -9.84 1.57 -7.85
CA ALA A 214 -8.86 2.60 -8.18
C ALA A 214 -7.87 2.12 -9.26
N LEU A 215 -7.62 0.80 -9.36
CA LEU A 215 -6.85 0.20 -10.45
C LEU A 215 -7.64 0.03 -11.75
N ASN A 216 -8.97 0.02 -11.68
CA ASN A 216 -9.81 -0.16 -12.85
C ASN A 216 -9.56 0.95 -13.91
N TRP A 217 -9.40 0.56 -15.18
CA TRP A 217 -9.15 1.50 -16.27
C TRP A 217 -10.21 2.61 -16.39
N GLU A 218 -11.49 2.29 -16.24
CA GLU A 218 -12.57 3.26 -16.35
C GLU A 218 -12.49 4.37 -15.29
N TYR A 219 -11.91 4.04 -14.14
CA TYR A 219 -11.57 5.02 -13.11
C TYR A 219 -10.29 5.78 -13.46
N ARG A 220 -9.19 5.06 -13.74
CA ARG A 220 -7.87 5.67 -13.98
C ARG A 220 -7.83 6.59 -15.19
N LYS A 221 -8.46 6.21 -16.30
CA LYS A 221 -8.41 6.98 -17.56
C LYS A 221 -8.92 8.41 -17.41
N LYS A 222 -9.89 8.62 -16.51
CA LYS A 222 -10.42 9.95 -16.17
C LYS A 222 -9.36 10.81 -15.48
N ALA A 223 -8.68 10.27 -14.48
CA ALA A 223 -7.61 10.96 -13.76
C ALA A 223 -6.38 11.21 -14.65
N ILE A 224 -6.02 10.24 -15.49
CA ILE A 224 -4.92 10.36 -16.47
C ILE A 224 -5.22 11.51 -17.44
N MET A 225 -6.43 11.58 -18.01
CA MET A 225 -6.80 12.66 -18.92
C MET A 225 -6.83 14.01 -18.20
N GLN A 226 -7.36 14.06 -16.97
CA GLN A 226 -7.35 15.29 -16.17
C GLN A 226 -5.92 15.80 -15.94
N GLU A 227 -4.96 14.92 -15.61
CA GLU A 227 -3.54 15.29 -15.45
C GLU A 227 -3.00 15.88 -16.76
N ILE A 228 -3.19 15.18 -17.89
CA ILE A 228 -2.71 15.63 -19.22
C ILE A 228 -3.26 17.02 -19.56
N LEU A 229 -4.56 17.23 -19.36
CA LEU A 229 -5.21 18.51 -19.65
C LEU A 229 -4.75 19.62 -18.69
N SER A 230 -4.49 19.28 -17.42
CA SER A 230 -4.00 20.25 -16.43
C SER A 230 -2.58 20.74 -16.72
N CYS A 231 -1.71 19.88 -17.27
CA CYS A 231 -0.37 20.25 -17.68
C CYS A 231 -0.39 21.19 -18.90
N ASN A 232 -1.39 21.05 -19.79
CA ASN A 232 -1.56 21.86 -21.01
C ASN A 232 -0.26 22.02 -21.84
N ALA A 233 0.51 20.94 -21.95
CA ALA A 233 1.81 20.96 -22.61
C ALA A 233 1.67 21.07 -24.13
N ASP A 234 2.52 21.84 -24.81
CA ASP A 234 2.44 21.99 -26.26
C ASP A 234 2.79 20.70 -27.01
N ILE A 235 3.70 19.91 -26.46
CA ILE A 235 4.05 18.56 -26.91
C ILE A 235 3.84 17.57 -25.76
N ILE A 236 3.14 16.46 -26.00
CA ILE A 236 2.86 15.43 -25.02
C ILE A 236 3.39 14.10 -25.53
N SER A 237 4.32 13.49 -24.79
CA SER A 237 4.85 12.14 -25.06
C SER A 237 4.32 11.15 -24.03
N LEU A 238 3.48 10.22 -24.47
CA LEU A 238 2.89 9.19 -23.63
C LEU A 238 3.54 7.82 -23.87
N GLN A 239 3.74 7.06 -22.79
CA GLN A 239 4.18 5.65 -22.83
C GLN A 239 3.11 4.75 -22.22
N GLU A 240 3.16 3.46 -22.57
CA GLU A 240 2.16 2.45 -22.18
C GLU A 240 0.73 2.81 -22.60
N VAL A 241 0.59 3.38 -23.79
CA VAL A 241 -0.72 3.66 -24.38
C VAL A 241 -1.19 2.44 -25.15
N GLU A 242 -2.30 1.82 -24.74
CA GLU A 242 -2.90 0.71 -25.50
C GLU A 242 -3.41 1.18 -26.87
N THR A 243 -3.24 0.34 -27.89
CA THR A 243 -3.63 0.65 -29.27
C THR A 243 -5.08 1.09 -29.39
N GLU A 244 -6.02 0.36 -28.79
CA GLU A 244 -7.44 0.72 -28.83
C GLU A 244 -7.74 2.03 -28.08
N GLN A 245 -7.07 2.27 -26.94
CA GLN A 245 -7.25 3.47 -26.15
C GLN A 245 -6.67 4.71 -26.83
N TYR A 246 -5.60 4.58 -27.61
CA TYR A 246 -5.09 5.67 -28.42
C TYR A 246 -6.18 6.20 -29.37
N TYR A 247 -6.81 5.31 -30.14
CA TYR A 247 -7.78 5.71 -31.17
C TYR A 247 -9.16 6.07 -30.60
N SER A 248 -9.63 5.35 -29.58
CA SER A 248 -10.98 5.53 -29.05
C SER A 248 -11.09 6.57 -27.94
N PHE A 249 -9.98 6.92 -27.28
CA PHE A 249 -9.97 7.81 -26.12
C PHE A 249 -8.97 8.96 -26.29
N PHE A 250 -7.66 8.70 -26.24
CA PHE A 250 -6.66 9.77 -26.18
C PHE A 250 -6.70 10.71 -27.39
N LEU A 251 -6.75 10.17 -28.61
CA LEU A 251 -6.76 10.98 -29.83
C LEU A 251 -8.07 11.76 -29.97
N VAL A 252 -9.20 11.20 -29.53
CA VAL A 252 -10.51 11.86 -29.60
C VAL A 252 -10.53 13.07 -28.66
N GLU A 253 -10.23 12.84 -27.38
CA GLU A 253 -10.26 13.86 -26.34
C GLU A 253 -9.24 15.00 -26.61
N LEU A 254 -8.03 14.66 -27.07
CA LEU A 254 -7.00 15.66 -27.34
C LEU A 254 -7.25 16.43 -28.64
N LYS A 255 -7.93 15.83 -29.64
CA LYS A 255 -8.34 16.56 -30.85
C LYS A 255 -9.32 17.70 -30.54
N GLU A 256 -10.24 17.49 -29.60
CA GLU A 256 -11.15 18.56 -29.14
C GLU A 256 -10.41 19.74 -28.50
N ARG A 257 -9.16 19.52 -28.08
CA ARG A 257 -8.28 20.52 -27.48
C ARG A 257 -7.23 21.08 -28.44
N GLY A 258 -7.37 20.81 -29.74
CA GLY A 258 -6.48 21.34 -30.77
C GLY A 258 -5.15 20.59 -30.93
N TYR A 259 -5.07 19.34 -30.48
CA TYR A 259 -3.91 18.49 -30.72
C TYR A 259 -4.12 17.58 -31.93
N ASN A 260 -3.02 17.26 -32.60
CA ASN A 260 -2.92 16.08 -33.44
C ASN A 260 -1.95 15.08 -32.79
N GLY A 261 -1.98 13.82 -33.23
CA GLY A 261 -1.23 12.74 -32.60
C GLY A 261 -0.63 11.76 -33.60
N PHE A 262 0.52 11.20 -33.22
CA PHE A 262 1.13 10.04 -33.85
C PHE A 262 1.30 8.93 -32.82
N PHE A 263 1.02 7.68 -33.20
CA PHE A 263 1.13 6.52 -32.34
C PHE A 263 1.86 5.37 -33.03
N SER A 264 2.69 4.68 -32.27
CA SER A 264 3.34 3.45 -32.71
C SER A 264 3.22 2.36 -31.63
N PRO A 265 2.54 1.23 -31.91
CA PRO A 265 2.49 0.10 -31.00
C PRO A 265 3.82 -0.67 -30.99
N LYS A 266 4.09 -1.42 -29.92
CA LYS A 266 5.26 -2.32 -29.88
C LYS A 266 5.23 -3.36 -30.99
N SER A 267 6.42 -3.78 -31.45
CA SER A 267 6.62 -4.65 -32.61
C SER A 267 5.86 -5.98 -32.57
N ARG A 268 5.55 -6.50 -31.37
CA ARG A 268 4.74 -7.72 -31.18
C ARG A 268 3.35 -7.64 -31.83
N ALA A 269 2.80 -6.44 -32.00
CA ALA A 269 1.52 -6.23 -32.68
C ALA A 269 1.48 -6.79 -34.12
N ARG A 270 2.64 -7.00 -34.75
CA ARG A 270 2.73 -7.48 -36.15
C ARG A 270 2.42 -8.96 -36.33
N THR A 271 2.56 -9.78 -35.29
CA THR A 271 2.43 -11.24 -35.36
C THR A 271 1.25 -11.78 -34.54
N MET A 272 0.44 -10.90 -33.96
CA MET A 272 -0.67 -11.24 -33.07
C MET A 272 -2.01 -11.18 -33.80
N SER A 273 -3.03 -11.80 -33.21
CA SER A 273 -4.42 -11.68 -33.70
C SER A 273 -4.93 -10.24 -33.56
N GLU A 274 -5.95 -9.88 -34.34
CA GLU A 274 -6.52 -8.52 -34.29
C GLU A 274 -7.06 -8.14 -32.91
N GLN A 275 -7.64 -9.11 -32.19
CA GLN A 275 -8.19 -8.88 -30.86
C GLN A 275 -7.08 -8.61 -29.83
N GLU A 276 -5.97 -9.34 -29.89
CA GLU A 276 -4.85 -9.11 -28.97
C GLU A 276 -4.07 -7.84 -29.32
N ARG A 277 -4.03 -7.47 -30.61
CA ARG A 277 -3.37 -6.26 -31.10
C ARG A 277 -3.95 -4.99 -30.47
N LYS A 278 -5.25 -4.99 -30.15
CA LYS A 278 -5.94 -3.86 -29.47
C LYS A 278 -5.31 -3.51 -28.13
N HIS A 279 -4.85 -4.52 -27.39
CA HIS A 279 -4.25 -4.39 -26.06
C HIS A 279 -2.71 -4.31 -26.10
N VAL A 280 -2.12 -4.22 -27.29
CA VAL A 280 -0.68 -3.93 -27.40
C VAL A 280 -0.47 -2.46 -27.13
N ASP A 281 0.32 -2.19 -26.10
CA ASP A 281 0.77 -0.86 -25.73
C ASP A 281 1.92 -0.37 -26.61
N GLY A 282 2.07 0.95 -26.65
CA GLY A 282 3.10 1.66 -27.41
C GLY A 282 3.33 3.07 -26.90
N CYS A 283 3.94 3.90 -27.76
CA CYS A 283 4.19 5.31 -27.49
C CYS A 283 3.33 6.19 -28.39
N ALA A 284 2.82 7.28 -27.83
CA ALA A 284 2.09 8.31 -28.55
C ALA A 284 2.76 9.67 -28.36
N ILE A 285 2.80 10.48 -29.41
CA ILE A 285 3.23 11.88 -29.35
C ILE A 285 2.06 12.73 -29.84
N PHE A 286 1.66 13.72 -29.04
CA PHE A 286 0.67 14.72 -29.40
C PHE A 286 1.33 16.09 -29.46
N PHE A 287 0.83 16.94 -30.35
CA PHE A 287 1.31 18.31 -30.52
C PHE A 287 0.14 19.24 -30.89
N LYS A 288 0.14 20.46 -30.35
CA LYS A 288 -0.85 21.48 -30.72
C LYS A 288 -0.69 21.87 -32.18
N THR A 289 -1.79 21.92 -32.93
CA THR A 289 -1.75 22.22 -34.37
C THR A 289 -1.56 23.70 -34.70
N GLU A 290 -1.72 24.58 -33.70
CA GLU A 290 -1.55 26.03 -33.83
C GLU A 290 -0.09 26.50 -33.67
N LYS A 291 0.83 25.60 -33.29
CA LYS A 291 2.26 25.87 -33.07
C LYS A 291 3.10 25.02 -34.01
#